data_AF-A0A7V3D3V6-F1
#
_entry.id   AF-A0A7V3D3V6-F1
#
_cell.length_a   1.000
_cell.length_b   1.000
_cell.length_c   1.000
_cell.angle_alpha   90.00
_cell.angle_beta   90.00
_cell.angle_gamma   90.00
#
_symmetry.space_group_name_H-M   'P 1'
#
loop_
_entity.id
_entity.type
_entity.pdbx_description
1 polymer ?
#
loop_
_entity_poly.entity_id
_entity_poly.type
_entity_poly.pdbx_seq_one_letter_code
_entity_poly.pdbx_strand_id
1 'polypeptide(L)' 'MKERVKIFTFVSGHGETLVEAPHEDHINRWLASVQGQLVRVSQSESERTGVGHHVTLCVWYIPEPVR' A
#
# COMPACT_ATOMS: atom_id res chain seq x y z
N MET A 1 0.27 -8.03 -12.07
CA MET A 1 -1.05 -7.40 -12.02
C MET A 1 -0.90 -6.11 -12.80
N LYS A 2 -1.95 -5.69 -13.49
CA LYS A 2 -1.90 -4.44 -14.28
C LYS A 2 -2.23 -3.22 -13.43
N GLU A 3 -2.86 -3.45 -12.29
CA GLU A 3 -3.28 -2.49 -11.29
C GLU A 3 -2.07 -1.94 -10.51
N ARG A 4 -2.19 -0.68 -10.10
CA ARG A 4 -1.23 0.00 -9.23
C ARG A 4 -1.94 0.50 -7.99
N VAL A 5 -1.23 0.52 -6.87
CA VAL A 5 -1.70 1.12 -5.62
C VAL A 5 -1.07 2.49 -5.42
N LYS A 6 -1.83 3.38 -4.78
CA LYS A 6 -1.35 4.68 -4.31
C LYS A 6 -1.55 4.73 -2.80
N ILE A 7 -0.52 5.15 -2.09
CA ILE A 7 -0.51 5.20 -0.63
C ILE A 7 -0.61 6.67 -0.21
N PHE A 8 -1.58 6.96 0.64
CA PHE A 8 -1.79 8.29 1.19
C PHE A 8 -1.63 8.21 2.70
N THR A 9 -0.77 9.02 3.30
CA THR A 9 -0.62 9.04 4.76
C THR A 9 -1.12 10.38 5.29
N PHE A 10 -1.90 10.34 6.36
CA PHE A 10 -2.31 11.55 7.05
C PHE A 10 -1.33 11.82 8.19
N VAL A 11 -0.56 12.90 8.08
CA VAL A 11 0.29 13.36 9.18
C VAL A 11 -0.56 14.27 10.07
N SER A 12 -0.96 13.73 11.23
CA SER A 12 -1.71 14.50 12.22
C SER A 12 -0.82 15.63 12.74
N GLY A 13 -1.28 16.89 12.62
CA GLY A 13 -0.53 18.08 13.05
C GLY A 13 -0.56 19.25 12.05
N HIS A 14 -0.56 18.96 10.74
CA HIS A 14 -0.55 20.00 9.70
C HIS A 14 -1.70 19.88 8.68
N GLY A 15 -2.50 18.80 8.73
CA GLY A 15 -3.60 18.57 7.78
C GLY A 15 -3.14 18.20 6.38
N GLU A 16 -1.86 17.83 6.22
CA GLU A 16 -1.26 17.50 4.95
C GLU A 16 -1.33 15.99 4.70
N THR A 17 -1.68 15.62 3.48
CA THR A 17 -1.58 14.24 2.99
C THR A 17 -0.24 14.08 2.30
N LEU A 18 0.60 13.18 2.78
CA LEU A 18 1.86 12.85 2.12
C LEU A 18 1.70 11.60 1.27
N VAL A 19 2.40 11.59 0.13
CA VAL A 19 2.55 10.41 -0.71
C VAL A 19 3.89 9.77 -0.35
N GLU A 20 3.85 8.56 0.21
CA GLU A 20 5.03 7.79 0.58
C GLU A 20 5.62 7.07 -0.64
N ALA A 21 6.31 7.83 -1.49
CA ALA A 21 6.84 7.34 -2.77
C ALA A 21 7.69 6.05 -2.66
N PRO A 22 8.60 5.87 -1.66
CA PRO A 22 9.42 4.66 -1.58
C PRO A 22 8.62 3.38 -1.31
N HIS A 23 7.60 3.46 -0.46
CA HIS A 23 6.73 2.32 -0.14
C HIS A 23 5.79 2.01 -1.30
N GLU A 24 5.26 3.05 -1.96
CA GLU A 24 4.43 2.91 -3.15
C GLU A 24 5.18 2.19 -4.27
N ASP A 25 6.41 2.61 -4.57
CA ASP A 25 7.22 2.02 -5.62
C ASP A 25 7.60 0.57 -5.33
N HIS A 26 7.84 0.23 -4.05
CA HIS A 26 8.12 -1.15 -3.67
C HIS A 26 6.91 -2.06 -3.93
N ILE A 27 5.71 -1.66 -3.47
CA ILE A 27 4.50 -2.47 -3.64
C ILE A 27 4.12 -2.57 -5.11
N ASN A 28 4.23 -1.48 -5.88
CA ASN A 28 3.92 -1.49 -7.30
C ASN A 28 4.89 -2.35 -8.11
N ARG A 29 6.18 -2.41 -7.74
CA ARG A 29 7.13 -3.37 -8.34
C ARG A 29 6.75 -4.81 -8.04
N TRP A 30 6.35 -5.11 -6.79
CA TRP A 30 5.87 -6.43 -6.44
C TRP A 30 4.59 -6.81 -7.22
N LEU A 31 3.58 -5.92 -7.27
CA LEU A 31 2.35 -6.13 -8.05
C LEU A 31 2.63 -6.39 -9.53
N ALA A 32 3.60 -5.69 -10.13
CA ALA A 32 3.99 -5.88 -11.52
C ALA A 32 4.62 -7.28 -11.76
N SER A 33 5.22 -7.89 -10.74
CA SER A 33 5.89 -9.20 -10.84
C SER A 33 4.95 -10.41 -10.75
N VAL A 34 3.74 -10.23 -10.22
CA VAL A 34 2.79 -11.33 -9.96
C VAL A 34 1.70 -11.38 -11.03
N GLN A 35 1.39 -12.54 -11.63
CA GLN A 35 0.22 -12.67 -12.53
C GLN A 35 -1.03 -13.00 -11.71
N GLY A 36 -2.14 -12.31 -11.96
CA GLY A 36 -3.34 -12.39 -11.14
C GLY A 36 -4.22 -11.15 -11.21
N GLN A 37 -5.30 -11.18 -10.42
CA GLN A 37 -6.27 -10.10 -10.30
C GLN A 37 -6.31 -9.56 -8.88
N LEU A 38 -6.23 -8.24 -8.74
CA LEU A 38 -6.40 -7.56 -7.46
C LEU A 38 -7.87 -7.62 -7.02
N VAL A 39 -8.12 -8.10 -5.81
CA VAL A 39 -9.49 -8.23 -5.26
C VAL A 39 -9.82 -7.06 -4.34
N ARG A 40 -8.89 -6.72 -3.45
CA ARG A 40 -9.09 -5.69 -2.44
C ARG A 40 -7.75 -5.11 -2.02
N VAL A 41 -7.79 -3.83 -1.67
CA VAL A 41 -6.72 -3.16 -0.93
C VAL A 41 -7.37 -2.45 0.25
N SER A 42 -6.74 -2.55 1.42
CA SER A 42 -7.11 -1.73 2.57
C SER A 42 -5.88 -1.14 3.20
N GLN A 43 -6.05 0.06 3.72
CA GLN A 43 -5.03 0.76 4.48
C GLN A 43 -5.52 0.94 5.92
N SER A 44 -4.60 0.80 6.86
CA SER A 44 -4.80 1.18 8.26
C SER A 44 -3.60 2.00 8.72
N GLU A 45 -3.86 3.07 9.44
CA GLU A 45 -2.84 3.94 10.00
C GLU A 45 -2.93 3.92 11.52
N SER A 46 -1.78 3.94 12.19
CA SER A 46 -1.70 4.10 13.63
C SER A 46 -0.53 4.98 13.98
N GLU A 47 -0.75 5.93 14.87
CA GLU A 47 0.28 6.79 15.42
C GLU A 47 0.52 6.40 16.87
N ARG A 48 1.78 6.20 17.25
CA ARG A 48 2.17 5.92 18.64
C ARG A 48 3.13 7.00 19.10
N THR A 49 2.75 7.71 20.16
CA THR A 49 3.56 8.76 20.78
C THR A 49 4.95 8.21 21.10
N GLY A 50 5.99 8.83 20.53
CA GLY A 50 7.40 8.45 20.74
C GLY A 50 7.92 7.27 19.90
N VAL A 51 7.08 6.59 19.11
CA VAL A 51 7.49 5.45 18.25
C VAL A 51 7.34 5.78 16.76
N GLY A 52 6.43 6.70 16.42
CA GLY A 52 6.24 7.21 15.06
C GLY A 52 4.89 6.82 14.45
N HIS A 53 4.75 7.14 13.16
CA HIS A 53 3.58 6.82 12.35
C HIS A 53 3.79 5.49 11.63
N HIS A 54 2.78 4.63 11.69
CA HIS A 54 2.79 3.31 11.06
C HIS A 54 1.63 3.19 10.07
N VAL A 55 1.97 2.80 8.85
CA VAL A 55 1.02 2.51 7.78
C VAL A 55 1.04 1.02 7.50
N THR A 56 -0.12 0.39 7.52
CA THR A 56 -0.30 -1.01 7.15
C THR A 56 -1.16 -1.09 5.89
N LEU A 57 -0.67 -1.83 4.89
CA LEU A 57 -1.39 -2.10 3.65
C LEU A 57 -1.65 -3.60 3.53
N CYS A 58 -2.91 -3.95 3.39
CA CYS A 58 -3.34 -5.32 3.10
C CYS A 58 -3.78 -5.41 1.65
N VAL A 59 -3.21 -6.36 0.91
CA VAL A 59 -3.49 -6.59 -0.51
C VAL A 59 -3.98 -8.03 -0.69
N TRP A 60 -5.21 -8.18 -1.19
CA TRP A 60 -5.79 -9.48 -1.54
C TRP A 60 -5.84 -9.62 -3.05
N TYR A 61 -5.39 -10.76 -3.56
CA TYR A 61 -5.41 -11.05 -4.98
C TYR A 61 -5.69 -12.53 -5.25
N ILE A 62 -6.17 -12.81 -6.45
CA ILE A 62 -6.32 -14.17 -6.97
C ILE A 62 -5.18 -14.39 -7.98
N PRO A 63 -4.24 -15.31 -7.74
CA PRO A 63 -3.18 -15.60 -8.69
C PRO A 63 -3.75 -16.24 -9.95
N GLU A 64 -3.12 -15.98 -11.10
CA GLU A 64 -3.41 -16.77 -12.30
C GLU A 64 -2.98 -18.23 -12.09
N PRO A 65 -3.74 -19.21 -12.63
CA PRO A 65 -3.34 -20.61 -12.57
C PRO A 65 -1.98 -20.80 -13.24
N VAL A 66 -1.05 -21.47 -12.56
CA VAL A 66 0.20 -21.92 -13.18
C VAL A 66 -0.19 -23.01 -14.19
N ARG A 67 0.03 -22.73 -15.48
CA ARG A 67 -0.16 -23.72 -16.56
C ARG A 67 1.02 -24.68 -16.65
#